data_AF-A0A843JHS2-F1
#
_entry.id   AF-A0A843JHS2-F1
#
_cell.length_a   1.000
_cell.length_b   1.000
_cell.length_c   1.000
_cell.angle_alpha   90.00
_cell.angle_beta   90.00
_cell.angle_gamma   90.00
#
_symmetry.space_group_name_H-M   'P 1'
#
loop_
_entity.id
_entity.type
_entity.pdbx_description
1 polymer ?
#
loop_
_entity_poly.entity_id
_entity_poly.type
_entity_poly.pdbx_seq_one_letter_code
_entity_poly.pdbx_strand_id
1 'polypeptide(L)' 'IAEELGLVGVVKDDEVKAAAKQAVEENPKAVDDYHNGEKASLNFLMGQVMRLTKGKADPRETVKILKELLEE' A
#
# COMPACT_ATOMS: atom_id res chain seq x y z
N ILE A 1 7.73 -12.22 28.77
CA ILE A 1 7.50 -12.79 27.43
C ILE A 1 6.19 -12.23 26.89
N ALA A 2 6.21 -10.94 26.55
CA ALA A 2 5.07 -10.17 26.05
C ALA A 2 5.56 -9.04 25.11
N GLU A 3 6.67 -9.30 24.40
CA GLU A 3 7.16 -8.46 23.29
C GLU A 3 7.15 -9.24 21.96
N GLU A 4 6.58 -10.46 21.97
CA GLU A 4 6.67 -11.43 20.87
C GLU A 4 5.36 -11.57 20.07
N LEU A 5 4.36 -10.76 20.41
CA LEU A 5 3.13 -10.61 19.65
C LEU A 5 3.18 -9.22 19.04
N GLY A 6 3.81 -9.08 17.86
CA GLY A 6 3.88 -7.84 17.06
C GLY A 6 2.52 -7.36 16.52
N LEU A 7 1.48 -7.54 17.32
CA LEU A 7 0.17 -6.93 17.23
C LEU A 7 0.27 -5.55 17.89
N VAL A 8 -0.28 -4.56 17.19
CA VAL A 8 -0.52 -3.19 17.66
C VAL A 8 0.66 -2.24 17.50
N GLY A 9 0.87 -1.85 16.25
CA GLY A 9 1.38 -0.55 15.89
C GLY A 9 1.14 -0.36 14.40
N VAL A 10 0.31 0.61 14.02
CA VAL A 10 0.32 1.12 12.64
C VAL A 10 1.77 1.51 12.35
N VAL A 11 2.36 0.95 11.29
CA VAL A 11 3.74 1.32 10.90
C VAL A 11 3.77 2.80 10.53
N LYS A 12 4.91 3.46 10.74
CA LYS A 12 5.05 4.90 10.46
C LYS A 12 4.76 5.18 8.98
N ASP A 13 4.22 6.36 8.69
CA ASP A 13 3.85 6.82 7.34
C ASP A 13 4.98 6.59 6.31
N ASP A 14 6.24 6.74 6.72
CA ASP A 14 7.42 6.50 5.86
C ASP A 14 7.54 5.04 5.39
N GLU A 15 7.23 4.06 6.24
CA GLU A 15 7.25 2.63 5.88
C GLU A 15 6.11 2.28 4.93
N VAL A 16 4.92 2.86 5.15
CA VAL A 16 3.77 2.70 4.25
C VAL A 16 4.08 3.32 2.89
N LYS A 17 4.71 4.50 2.87
CA LYS A 17 5.10 5.18 1.64
C LYS A 17 6.17 4.41 0.85
N ALA A 18 7.16 3.82 1.54
CA ALA A 18 8.15 2.96 0.89
C ALA A 18 7.49 1.71 0.27
N ALA A 19 6.60 1.05 1.02
CA ALA A 19 5.86 -0.11 0.51
C ALA A 19 4.92 0.25 -0.65
N ALA A 20 4.29 1.43 -0.61
CA ALA A 20 3.43 1.93 -1.69
C ALA A 20 4.23 2.21 -2.97
N LYS A 21 5.40 2.85 -2.87
CA LYS A 21 6.31 3.04 -4.00
C LYS A 21 6.74 1.72 -4.62
N GLN A 22 7.17 0.78 -3.80
CA GLN A 22 7.55 -0.55 -4.26
C GLN A 22 6.37 -1.28 -4.94
N ALA A 23 5.16 -1.20 -4.38
CA ALA A 23 3.97 -1.78 -4.98
C ALA A 23 3.65 -1.18 -6.37
N VAL A 24 3.81 0.14 -6.53
CA VAL A 24 3.63 0.81 -7.83
C VAL A 24 4.71 0.38 -8.83
N GLU A 25 5.97 0.38 -8.43
CA GLU A 25 7.12 0.00 -9.28
C GLU A 25 7.07 -1.47 -9.73
N GLU A 26 6.67 -2.39 -8.85
CA GLU A 26 6.59 -3.82 -9.15
C GLU A 26 5.34 -4.21 -9.97
N ASN A 27 4.35 -3.32 -10.07
CA ASN A 27 3.06 -3.63 -10.70
C ASN A 27 2.66 -2.61 -11.77
N PRO A 28 3.47 -2.40 -12.83
CA PRO A 28 3.21 -1.39 -13.85
C PRO A 28 1.85 -1.58 -14.55
N LYS A 29 1.41 -2.83 -14.73
CA LYS A 29 0.08 -3.12 -15.28
C LYS A 29 -1.04 -2.54 -14.41
N ALA A 30 -0.94 -2.67 -13.08
CA ALA A 30 -1.96 -2.12 -12.19
C ALA A 30 -1.96 -0.59 -12.21
N VAL A 31 -0.80 0.04 -12.43
CA VAL A 31 -0.70 1.49 -12.66
C VAL A 31 -1.44 1.88 -13.94
N ASP A 32 -1.19 1.19 -15.04
CA ASP A 32 -1.89 1.43 -16.32
C ASP A 32 -3.41 1.24 -16.17
N ASP A 33 -3.83 0.14 -15.54
CA ASP A 33 -5.25 -0.16 -15.29
C ASP A 33 -5.91 0.93 -14.41
N TYR A 34 -5.18 1.49 -13.43
CA TYR A 34 -5.65 2.64 -12.64
C TYR A 34 -5.90 3.87 -13.51
N HIS A 35 -4.94 4.24 -14.35
CA HIS A 35 -5.08 5.39 -15.26
C HIS A 35 -6.17 5.19 -16.31
N ASN A 36 -6.48 3.93 -16.67
CA ASN A 36 -7.61 3.57 -17.53
C ASN A 36 -8.97 3.59 -16.79
N GLY A 37 -8.98 3.92 -15.49
CA GLY A 37 -10.19 4.05 -14.68
C GLY A 37 -10.68 2.74 -14.06
N GLU A 38 -9.87 1.68 -14.08
CA GLU A 38 -10.23 0.40 -13.50
C GLU A 38 -10.10 0.43 -11.98
N LYS A 39 -11.22 0.56 -11.27
CA LYS A 39 -11.24 0.66 -9.79
C LYS A 39 -10.62 -0.54 -9.06
N ALA A 40 -10.53 -1.70 -9.71
CA ALA A 40 -9.94 -2.90 -9.11
C ALA A 40 -8.42 -2.78 -8.91
N SER A 41 -7.73 -2.00 -9.77
CA SER A 41 -6.29 -1.79 -9.71
C SER A 41 -5.82 -1.17 -8.39
N LEU A 42 -6.55 -0.17 -7.88
CA LEU A 42 -6.25 0.50 -6.62
C LEU A 42 -6.36 -0.46 -5.43
N ASN A 43 -7.38 -1.31 -5.41
CA ASN A 43 -7.56 -2.33 -4.38
C ASN A 43 -6.47 -3.40 -4.45
N PHE A 44 -6.04 -3.76 -5.66
CA PHE A 44 -4.93 -4.68 -5.87
C PHE A 44 -3.62 -4.10 -5.32
N LEU A 45 -3.27 -2.85 -5.66
CA LEU A 45 -2.09 -2.16 -5.17
C LEU A 45 -2.13 -2.02 -3.65
N MET A 46 -3.27 -1.66 -3.07
CA MET A 46 -3.47 -1.66 -1.61
C MET A 46 -3.16 -3.04 -1.01
N GLY A 47 -3.64 -4.12 -1.61
CA GLY A 47 -3.32 -5.49 -1.18
C GLY A 47 -1.82 -5.80 -1.21
N GLN A 48 -1.08 -5.31 -2.21
CA GLN A 48 0.38 -5.46 -2.26
C GLN A 48 1.06 -4.71 -1.11
N VAL A 49 0.65 -3.48 -0.82
CA VAL A 49 1.17 -2.71 0.32
C VAL A 49 0.88 -3.40 1.65
N MET A 50 -0.34 -3.90 1.84
CA MET A 50 -0.70 -4.66 3.04
C MET A 50 0.14 -5.93 3.17
N ARG A 51 0.47 -6.60 2.06
CA ARG A 51 1.38 -7.76 2.07
C ARG A 51 2.81 -7.36 2.46
N LEU A 52 3.36 -6.31 1.87
CA LEU A 52 4.71 -5.81 2.15
C LEU A 52 4.87 -5.38 3.61
N THR A 53 3.83 -4.76 4.17
CA THR A 53 3.80 -4.31 5.58
C THR A 53 3.35 -5.41 6.56
N LYS A 54 3.09 -6.64 6.08
CA LYS A 54 2.58 -7.77 6.88
C LYS A 54 1.28 -7.44 7.64
N GLY A 55 0.40 -6.66 7.00
CA GLY A 55 -0.89 -6.26 7.55
C GLY A 55 -0.82 -5.16 8.60
N LYS A 56 0.33 -4.49 8.75
CA LYS A 56 0.52 -3.41 9.73
C LYS A 56 0.17 -2.03 9.21
N ALA A 57 0.03 -1.84 7.90
CA ALA A 57 -0.42 -0.59 7.32
C ALA A 57 -1.92 -0.38 7.53
N ASP A 58 -2.34 0.87 7.75
CA ASP A 58 -3.75 1.24 7.73
C ASP A 58 -4.27 1.26 6.28
N PRO A 59 -5.39 0.60 5.97
CA PRO A 59 -5.93 0.56 4.61
C PRO A 59 -6.35 1.93 4.05
N ARG A 60 -6.88 2.82 4.90
CA ARG A 60 -7.34 4.15 4.46
C ARG A 60 -6.15 5.03 4.12
N GLU A 61 -5.13 5.01 4.96
CA GLU A 61 -3.87 5.71 4.72
C GLU A 61 -3.16 5.17 3.48
N THR A 62 -3.09 3.85 3.33
CA THR A 62 -2.50 3.18 2.16
C THR A 62 -3.17 3.65 0.87
N VAL A 63 -4.50 3.69 0.83
CA VAL A 63 -5.24 4.17 -0.35
C VAL A 63 -4.95 5.64 -0.64
N LYS A 64 -4.83 6.48 0.40
CA LYS A 64 -4.49 7.90 0.23
C LYS A 64 -3.10 8.06 -0.41
N ILE A 65 -2.09 7.37 0.13
CA ILE A 65 -0.71 7.41 -0.37
C ILE A 65 -0.63 6.87 -1.80
N LEU A 66 -1.31 5.76 -2.10
CA LEU A 66 -1.33 5.21 -3.45
C LEU A 66 -1.93 6.19 -4.46
N LYS A 67 -3.02 6.88 -4.11
CA LYS A 67 -3.58 7.92 -4.97
C LYS A 67 -2.60 9.07 -5.20
N GLU A 68 -1.96 9.56 -4.13
CA GLU A 68 -0.95 10.61 -4.25
C GLU A 68 0.19 10.20 -5.19
N LEU A 69 0.65 8.94 -5.14
CA LEU A 69 1.71 8.43 -6.01
C LEU A 69 1.28 8.21 -7.47
N LEU A 70 -0.01 7.93 -7.71
CA LEU A 70 -0.55 7.66 -9.05
C LEU A 70 -1.11 8.91 -9.72
N GLU A 71 -1.33 9.99 -8.98
CA GLU A 71 -1.87 11.27 -9.48
C GLU A 71 -0.81 12.39 -9.52
N GLU A 72 0.42 12.13 -9.07
CA GLU A 72 1.62 12.95 -9.35
C GLU A 72 2.00 12.94 -10.84
#